data_AF-A0A1W1DRC7-F1
#
_entry.id   AF-A0A1W1DRC7-F1
#
_cell.length_a   1.000
_cell.length_b   1.000
_cell.length_c   1.000
_cell.angle_alpha   90.00
_cell.angle_beta   90.00
_cell.angle_gamma   90.00
#
_symmetry.space_group_name_H-M   'P 1'
#
loop_
_entity.id
_entity.type
_entity.pdbx_description
1 polymer ?
#
loop_
_entity_poly.entity_id
_entity_poly.type
_entity_poly.pdbx_seq_one_letter_code
_entity_poly.pdbx_strand_id
1 'polypeptide(L)' 'MEELEAMDWYNQRIDACEDRELADILAHNRDEEKEHASMLLEWIRRQDSVFDKELKEYLFTSDKKIGH' A
#
# COMPACT_ATOMS: atom_id res chain seq x y z
N MET A 1 3.97 -5.27 7.59
CA MET A 1 3.23 -6.13 6.63
C MET A 1 1.74 -6.04 6.89
N GLU A 2 1.29 -5.94 8.14
CA GLU A 2 -0.12 -5.82 8.55
C GLU A 2 -0.91 -4.79 7.72
N GLU A 3 -0.38 -3.60 7.44
CA GLU A 3 -1.10 -2.59 6.62
C GLU A 3 -1.38 -3.04 5.18
N LEU A 4 -0.45 -3.79 4.57
CA LEU A 4 -0.67 -4.33 3.22
C LEU A 4 -1.76 -5.40 3.22
N GLU A 5 -1.84 -6.22 4.27
CA GLU A 5 -2.88 -7.23 4.45
C GLU A 5 -4.24 -6.58 4.71
N ALA A 6 -4.27 -5.53 5.53
CA ALA A 6 -5.48 -4.75 5.78
C ALA A 6 -6.03 -4.12 4.49
N MET A 7 -5.16 -3.54 3.65
CA MET A 7 -5.56 -3.01 2.34
C MET A 7 -6.20 -4.08 1.44
N ASP A 8 -5.60 -5.27 1.37
CA ASP A 8 -6.14 -6.38 0.56
C ASP A 8 -7.50 -6.84 1.09
N TRP A 9 -7.61 -7.04 2.41
CA TRP A 9 -8.88 -7.42 3.03
C TRP A 9 -9.97 -6.38 2.85
N TYR A 10 -9.66 -5.09 3.00
CA TYR A 10 -10.63 -4.04 2.75
C TYR A 10 -11.08 -4.01 1.29
N ASN A 11 -10.16 -4.14 0.32
CA ASN A 11 -10.52 -4.22 -1.09
C ASN A 11 -11.52 -5.35 -1.36
N GLN A 12 -11.23 -6.56 -0.88
CA GLN A 12 -12.14 -7.71 -1.06
C GLN A 12 -13.50 -7.49 -0.39
N ARG A 13 -13.52 -6.87 0.79
CA ARG A 13 -14.76 -6.57 1.52
C ARG A 13 -15.58 -5.49 0.83
N ILE A 14 -14.95 -4.45 0.28
CA ILE A 14 -15.62 -3.38 -0.48
C ILE A 14 -16.30 -3.98 -1.71
N ASP A 15 -15.60 -4.84 -2.47
CA ASP A 15 -16.15 -5.48 -3.67
C ASP A 15 -17.36 -6.38 -3.36
N ALA A 16 -17.41 -6.97 -2.18
CA ALA A 16 -18.51 -7.84 -1.73
C ALA A 16 -19.58 -7.10 -0.90
N CYS A 17 -19.42 -5.81 -0.60
CA CYS A 17 -20.32 -5.08 0.31
C CYS A 17 -21.55 -4.54 -0.43
N GLU A 18 -22.74 -4.96 0.00
CA GLU A 18 -24.02 -4.47 -0.55
C GLU A 18 -24.51 -3.18 0.13
N ASP A 19 -24.03 -2.89 1.34
CA ASP A 19 -24.35 -1.66 2.08
C ASP A 19 -23.38 -0.55 1.70
N ARG A 20 -23.91 0.57 1.17
CA ARG A 20 -23.09 1.69 0.69
C ARG A 20 -22.42 2.47 1.81
N GLU A 21 -23.09 2.67 2.94
CA GLU A 21 -22.53 3.42 4.06
C GLU A 21 -21.35 2.65 4.65
N LEU A 22 -21.49 1.32 4.80
CA LEU A 22 -20.39 0.47 5.21
C LEU A 22 -19.25 0.44 4.17
N ALA A 23 -19.57 0.34 2.88
CA ALA A 23 -18.55 0.34 1.83
C ALA A 23 -17.70 1.62 1.85
N ASP A 24 -18.31 2.78 2.09
CA ASP A 24 -17.62 4.06 2.19
C ASP A 24 -16.67 4.10 3.40
N ILE A 25 -17.08 3.56 4.57
CA ILE A 25 -16.21 3.44 5.75
C ILE A 25 -15.02 2.53 5.48
N LEU A 26 -15.25 1.37 4.85
CA LEU A 26 -14.19 0.43 4.51
C LEU A 26 -13.20 1.04 3.50
N ALA A 27 -13.69 1.80 2.52
CA ALA A 27 -12.86 2.48 1.54
C ALA A 27 -12.01 3.58 2.16
N HIS A 28 -12.59 4.37 3.08
CA HIS A 28 -11.85 5.35 3.87
C HIS A 28 -10.69 4.70 4.64
N ASN A 29 -10.97 3.67 5.43
CA ASN A 29 -9.95 3.01 6.24
C ASN A 29 -8.86 2.38 5.36
N ARG A 30 -9.23 1.71 4.26
CA ARG A 30 -8.27 1.17 3.29
C ARG A 30 -7.30 2.24 2.79
N ASP A 31 -7.80 3.44 2.53
CA ASP A 31 -7.00 4.53 1.97
C ASP A 31 -6.09 5.15 3.05
N GLU A 32 -6.49 5.16 4.32
CA GLU A 32 -5.60 5.50 5.45
C GLU A 32 -4.46 4.47 5.61
N GLU A 33 -4.72 3.17 5.44
CA GLU A 33 -3.64 2.17 5.56
C GLU A 33 -2.54 2.34 4.49
N LYS A 34 -2.87 2.94 3.33
CA LYS A 34 -1.86 3.31 2.32
C LYS A 34 -0.89 4.37 2.85
N GLU A 35 -1.41 5.32 3.63
CA GLU A 35 -0.59 6.34 4.29
C GLU A 35 0.31 5.69 5.35
N HIS A 36 -0.26 4.86 6.23
CA HIS A 36 0.49 4.15 7.27
C HIS A 36 1.60 3.27 6.67
N ALA A 37 1.27 2.48 5.64
CA ALA A 37 2.24 1.66 4.92
C ALA A 37 3.36 2.51 4.31
N SER A 38 3.03 3.68 3.73
CA SER A 38 4.02 4.59 3.13
C SER A 38 4.96 5.21 4.18
N MET A 39 4.43 5.58 5.35
CA MET A 39 5.23 6.10 6.47
C MET A 39 6.22 5.06 6.99
N LEU A 40 5.77 3.82 7.19
CA LEU A 40 6.64 2.72 7.60
C LEU A 40 7.69 2.39 6.55
N LEU A 41 7.29 2.35 5.27
CA LEU A 41 8.20 2.10 4.15
C LEU A 41 9.33 3.13 4.09
N GLU A 42 9.00 4.42 4.24
CA GLU A 42 9.98 5.50 4.27
C GLU A 42 10.92 5.40 5.48
N TRP A 43 10.41 5.04 6.66
CA TRP A 43 11.28 4.84 7.81
C TRP A 43 12.25 3.68 7.57
N ILE A 44 11.79 2.55 7.04
CA ILE A 44 12.64 1.39 6.69
C ILE A 44 13.71 1.79 5.67
N ARG A 45 13.32 2.53 4.61
CA ARG A 45 14.26 3.05 3.60
C ARG A 45 15.40 3.85 4.24
N ARG A 46 15.14 4.61 5.30
CA ARG A 46 16.18 5.37 6.01
C ARG A 46 17.13 4.51 6.83
N GLN A 47 16.71 3.31 7.24
CA GLN A 47 17.51 2.41 8.08
C GLN A 47 18.24 1.32 7.28
N ASP A 48 17.81 1.02 6.05
CA ASP A 48 18.35 -0.08 5.23
C ASP A 48 18.82 0.43 3.85
N SER A 49 20.14 0.39 3.63
CA SER A 49 20.76 0.87 2.39
C SER A 49 20.51 -0.04 1.18
N VAL A 50 20.27 -1.34 1.38
CA VAL A 50 19.89 -2.26 0.31
C VAL A 50 18.47 -1.94 -0.12
N PHE A 51 17.57 -1.75 0.85
CA PHE A 51 16.19 -1.38 0.57
C PHE A 51 16.10 -0.02 -0.14
N ASP A 52 16.89 0.98 0.29
CA ASP A 52 16.98 2.28 -0.40
C ASP A 52 17.42 2.17 -1.86
N LYS A 53 18.42 1.33 -2.16
CA LYS A 53 18.88 1.07 -3.52
C LYS A 53 17.75 0.52 -4.38
N GLU A 54 17.08 -0.53 -3.91
CA GLU A 54 16.02 -1.18 -4.69
C GLU A 54 14.80 -0.26 -4.85
N LEU A 55 14.39 0.47 -3.82
CA LEU A 55 13.27 1.42 -3.94
C LEU A 55 13.55 2.53 -4.96
N LYS A 56 14.76 3.11 -4.97
CA LYS A 56 15.15 4.13 -5.96
C LYS A 56 15.22 3.59 -7.39
N GLU A 57 15.52 2.31 -7.54
CA GLU A 57 15.64 1.66 -8.84
C GLU A 57 14.28 1.45 -9.52
N TYR A 58 13.20 1.24 -8.74
CA TYR A 58 11.88 0.87 -9.26
C TYR A 58 10.77 1.90 -9.03
N LEU A 59 10.79 2.67 -7.93
CA LEU A 59 9.72 3.62 -7.67
C LEU A 59 9.80 4.82 -8.64
N PHE A 60 8.63 5.30 -9.06
CA PHE A 60 8.46 6.49 -9.91
C PHE A 60 9.10 6.39 -11.31
N THR A 61 9.31 5.17 -11.82
CA THR A 61 9.72 4.94 -13.21
C THR A 61 8.52 4.67 -14.10
N SER A 62 8.43 5.32 -15.27
CA SER A 62 7.31 5.14 -16.21
C SER A 62 7.58 4.10 -17.30
N ASP A 63 8.82 4.05 -17.80
CA ASP A 63 9.19 3.24 -18.98
C ASP A 63 9.91 1.95 -18.61
N LYS A 64 10.11 1.71 -17.31
CA LYS A 64 10.84 0.55 -16.81
C LYS A 64 9.87 -0.60 -16.56
N LYS A 65 10.13 -1.74 -17.20
CA LYS A 65 9.41 -2.98 -16.89
C LYS A 65 9.77 -3.42 -15.47
N ILE A 66 8.77 -3.59 -14.63
CA ILE A 66 8.92 -4.18 -13.29
C ILE A 66 9.00 -5.70 -13.45
N GLY A 67 10.03 -6.33 -12.87
CA GLY A 67 10.28 -7.77 -12.92
C GLY A 67 11.57 -8.16 -13.66
N HIS A 68 12.09 -9.35 -13.36
CA HIS A 68 13.26 -9.94 -14.01
C HIS A 68 12.93 -10.49 -15.41
#